data_AF-A0A967SU21-F1
#
_entry.id   AF-A0A967SU21-F1
#
_cell.length_a   1.000
_cell.length_b   1.000
_cell.length_c   1.000
_cell.angle_alpha   90.00
_cell.angle_beta   90.00
_cell.angle_gamma   90.00
#
_symmetry.space_group_name_H-M   'P 1'
#
loop_
_entity.id
_entity.type
_entity.pdbx_description
1 polymer ?
#
loop_
_entity_poly.entity_id
_entity_poly.type
_entity_poly.pdbx_seq_one_letter_code
_entity_poly.pdbx_strand_id
1 'polypeptide(L)'
;MIAVTVPSRLSRFVVRKSVTLARRQGTPLLGYVENMSGYACPDCGRVGPLFDAEAGSGPFEDIERLASLPFDPRFGRESDAGRPGILERPESGVARELHDLASKLRARLEGSRT
;
A
#
# COMPACT_ATOMS: atom_id res chain seq x y z
N MET A 1 -12.55 -0.68 5.89
CA MET A 1 -11.67 0.39 5.41
C MET A 1 -10.24 -0.12 5.31
N ILE A 2 -9.52 0.31 4.28
CA ILE A 2 -8.06 0.15 4.14
C ILE A 2 -7.49 1.56 4.02
N ALA A 3 -6.54 1.93 4.87
CA ALA A 3 -5.84 3.21 4.76
C ALA A 3 -4.72 3.10 3.73
N VAL A 4 -4.40 4.20 3.03
CA VAL A 4 -3.25 4.28 2.12
C VAL A 4 -2.40 5.48 2.54
N THR A 5 -1.09 5.29 2.67
CA THR A 5 -0.11 6.33 3.05
C THR A 5 1.18 6.12 2.26
N VAL A 6 2.11 7.08 2.31
CA VAL A 6 3.51 6.89 1.86
C VAL A 6 4.44 6.77 3.08
N PRO A 7 5.70 6.28 2.96
CA PRO A 7 6.64 6.15 4.08
C PRO A 7 7.22 7.53 4.49
N SER A 8 6.33 8.46 4.82
CA SER A 8 6.62 9.80 5.32
C SER A 8 5.89 10.02 6.62
N ARG A 9 6.59 10.55 7.63
CA ARG A 9 6.00 10.87 8.94
C ARG A 9 4.78 11.81 8.82
N LEU A 10 4.84 12.79 7.91
CA LEU A 10 3.73 13.71 7.68
C LEU A 10 2.52 12.99 7.07
N SER A 11 2.73 12.18 6.04
CA SER A 11 1.65 11.42 5.39
C SER A 11 0.98 10.49 6.40
N ARG A 12 1.77 9.71 7.16
CA ARG A 12 1.27 8.86 8.24
C ARG A 12 0.48 9.68 9.27
N PHE A 13 0.96 10.85 9.69
CA PHE A 13 0.22 11.69 10.65
C PHE A 13 -1.15 12.14 10.12
N VAL A 14 -1.23 12.57 8.85
CA VAL A 14 -2.49 12.99 8.23
C VAL A 14 -3.47 11.83 8.12
N VAL A 15 -3.02 10.68 7.60
CA VAL A 15 -3.88 9.50 7.44
C VAL A 15 -4.38 8.98 8.81
N ARG A 16 -3.59 9.14 9.88
CA ARG A 16 -3.99 8.75 11.25
C ARG A 16 -5.22 9.51 11.72
N LYS A 17 -5.32 10.80 11.37
CA LYS A 17 -6.50 11.61 11.70
C LYS A 17 -7.75 11.09 10.99
N SER A 18 -7.63 10.75 9.70
CA SER A 18 -8.73 10.15 8.93
C SER A 18 -9.14 8.78 9.49
N VAL A 19 -8.17 7.93 9.86
CA VAL A 19 -8.43 6.66 10.54
C VAL A 19 -9.19 6.87 11.85
N THR A 20 -8.78 7.86 12.66
CA THR A 20 -9.43 8.16 13.93
C THR A 20 -10.88 8.59 13.72
N LEU A 21 -11.15 9.42 12.72
CA LEU A 21 -12.50 9.85 12.38
C LEU A 21 -13.36 8.67 11.88
N ALA A 22 -12.83 7.85 10.98
CA ALA A 22 -13.54 6.67 10.46
C ALA A 22 -13.89 5.68 11.58
N ARG A 23 -12.99 5.45 12.54
CA ARG A 23 -13.24 4.62 13.72
C ARG A 23 -14.37 5.19 14.59
N ARG A 24 -14.41 6.51 14.80
CA ARG A 24 -15.51 7.19 15.55
C ARG A 24 -16.87 7.04 14.86
N GLN A 25 -16.88 6.89 13.53
CA GLN A 25 -18.09 6.63 12.74
C GLN A 25 -18.44 5.13 12.64
N GLY A 26 -17.74 4.27 13.39
CA GLY A 26 -17.99 2.82 13.39
C GLY A 26 -17.46 2.09 12.17
N THR A 27 -16.64 2.71 11.31
CA THR A 27 -16.06 2.03 10.15
C THR A 27 -14.89 1.13 10.59
N PRO A 28 -14.95 -0.20 10.36
CA PRO A 28 -13.86 -1.09 10.72
C PRO A 28 -12.61 -0.84 9.88
N LEU A 29 -11.45 -0.74 10.52
CA LEU A 29 -10.15 -0.64 9.85
C LEU A 29 -9.50 -2.02 9.75
N LEU A 30 -9.23 -2.47 8.53
CA LEU A 30 -8.55 -3.74 8.28
C LEU A 30 -7.02 -3.62 8.43
N GLY A 31 -6.47 -2.44 8.15
CA GLY A 31 -5.05 -2.15 8.17
C GLY A 31 -4.71 -1.03 7.18
N TYR A 32 -3.43 -0.89 6.83
CA TYR A 32 -2.97 0.10 5.86
C TYR A 32 -2.05 -0.47 4.78
N VAL A 33 -2.05 0.17 3.62
CA VAL A 33 -1.09 -0.04 2.54
C VAL A 33 -0.11 1.11 2.54
N GLU A 34 1.18 0.80 2.54
CA GLU A 34 2.22 1.78 2.34
C GLU A 34 2.59 1.83 0.87
N ASN A 35 2.18 2.89 0.19
CA ASN A 35 2.47 3.14 -1.21
C ASN A 35 3.81 3.88 -1.36
N MET A 36 4.45 3.73 -2.52
CA MET A 36 5.75 4.34 -2.82
C MET A 36 6.86 3.97 -1.82
N SER A 37 6.79 2.76 -1.24
CA SER A 37 7.82 2.20 -0.38
C SER A 37 8.96 1.63 -1.21
N GLY A 38 9.80 2.55 -1.68
CA GLY A 38 10.92 2.25 -2.56
C GLY A 38 10.64 2.64 -4.02
N TYR A 39 11.67 2.56 -4.85
CA TYR A 39 11.66 2.89 -6.25
C TYR A 39 12.05 1.66 -7.07
N ALA A 40 11.13 1.14 -7.88
CA ALA A 40 11.39 0.05 -8.80
C ALA A 40 12.10 0.61 -10.03
N CYS A 41 13.41 0.35 -10.13
CA CYS A 41 14.18 0.81 -11.27
C CYS A 41 13.74 0.09 -12.55
N PRO A 42 13.28 0.82 -13.58
CA PRO A 42 12.83 0.20 -14.83
C PRO A 42 13.96 -0.57 -15.53
N ASP A 43 15.19 -0.08 -15.43
CA ASP A 43 16.28 -0.56 -16.29
C ASP A 43 17.10 -1.69 -15.65
N CYS A 44 17.17 -1.76 -14.32
CA CYS A 44 17.94 -2.79 -13.62
C CYS A 44 17.11 -3.74 -12.73
N GLY A 45 15.80 -3.51 -12.57
CA GLY A 45 14.90 -4.36 -11.80
C GLY A 45 15.12 -4.33 -10.27
N ARG A 46 16.09 -3.56 -9.77
CA ARG A 46 16.31 -3.37 -8.34
C ARG A 46 15.28 -2.40 -7.75
N VAL A 47 14.85 -2.69 -6.52
CA VAL A 47 14.07 -1.75 -5.71
C VAL A 47 15.01 -1.02 -4.76
N GLY A 48 15.18 0.28 -4.96
CA GLY A 48 15.96 1.15 -4.07
C GLY A 48 15.07 1.92 -3.09
N PRO A 49 15.65 2.59 -2.09
CA PRO A 49 14.89 3.53 -1.26
C PRO A 49 14.41 4.71 -2.12
N LEU A 50 13.15 5.10 -1.94
CA LEU A 50 12.59 6.32 -2.55
C LEU A 50 12.56 7.50 -1.58
N PHE A 51 12.49 7.20 -0.29
CA PHE A 51 12.54 8.15 0.81
C PHE A 51 13.71 7.74 1.71
N ASP A 52 14.34 8.73 2.35
CA ASP A 52 15.35 8.47 3.38
C ASP A 52 14.78 7.57 4.47
N ALA A 53 15.63 6.72 5.06
CA ALA A 53 15.24 5.72 6.04
C ALA A 53 14.79 6.36 7.37
N GLU A 54 13.61 6.98 7.37
CA GLU A 54 12.87 7.37 8.58
C GLU A 54 11.71 6.39 8.75
N ALA A 55 12.05 5.12 8.98
CA ALA A 55 11.10 4.04 9.27
C ALA A 55 11.17 3.57 10.73
N GLY A 56 11.53 4.47 11.64
CA GLY A 56 11.36 4.29 13.09
C GLY A 56 10.01 4.79 13.57
N SER A 57 9.62 4.35 14.76
CA SER A 57 8.33 4.57 15.43
C SER A 57 7.52 5.80 15.05
N GLY A 58 6.25 5.57 14.69
CA GLY A 58 5.39 6.61 14.13
C GLY A 58 3.89 6.35 14.37
N PRO A 59 3.00 7.24 13.88
CA PRO A 59 1.57 7.24 14.22
C PRO A 59 0.76 6.03 13.68
N PHE A 60 1.45 5.03 13.12
CA PHE A 60 0.90 3.85 12.47
C PHE A 60 1.43 2.52 13.05
N GLU A 61 2.21 2.55 14.14
CA GLU A 61 2.77 1.33 14.74
C GLU A 61 1.71 0.36 15.28
N ASP A 62 0.57 0.88 15.73
CA ASP A 62 -0.56 0.11 16.25
C ASP A 62 -1.55 -0.35 15.14
N ILE A 63 -1.25 -0.08 13.88
CA ILE A 63 -2.07 -0.48 12.74
C ILE A 63 -1.27 -1.50 11.92
N GLU A 64 -1.90 -2.61 11.57
CA GLU A 64 -1.30 -3.62 10.71
C GLU A 64 -1.00 -3.08 9.31
N ARG A 65 0.24 -3.25 8.85
CA ARG A 65 0.62 -3.00 7.46
C ARG A 65 0.27 -4.21 6.60
N LEU A 66 -0.66 -4.04 5.68
CA LEU A 66 -1.18 -5.09 4.81
C LEU A 66 -0.29 -5.34 3.60
N ALA A 67 0.31 -4.28 3.04
CA ALA A 67 1.20 -4.34 1.89
C ALA A 67 2.14 -3.13 1.82
N SER A 68 3.22 -3.29 1.05
CA SER A 68 4.22 -2.27 0.77
C SER A 68 4.48 -2.23 -0.73
N LEU A 69 4.04 -1.18 -1.41
CA LEU A 69 4.12 -1.07 -2.86
C LEU A 69 5.27 -0.13 -3.24
N PRO A 70 6.27 -0.56 -4.04
CA PRO A 70 7.26 0.36 -4.56
C PRO A 70 6.63 1.27 -5.62
N PHE A 71 7.23 2.43 -5.85
CA PHE A 71 6.91 3.26 -7.01
C PHE A 71 7.49 2.62 -8.28
N ASP A 72 6.62 2.22 -9.22
CA ASP A 72 7.00 1.78 -10.57
C ASP A 72 6.47 2.80 -11.60
N PRO A 73 7.34 3.59 -12.25
CA PRO A 73 6.94 4.55 -13.27
C PRO A 73 6.19 3.93 -14.46
N ARG A 74 6.48 2.67 -14.81
CA ARG A 74 5.79 1.97 -15.91
C ARG A 74 4.36 1.63 -15.51
N PHE A 75 4.18 1.11 -14.29
CA PHE A 75 2.85 0.82 -13.73
C PHE A 75 1.98 2.08 -13.65
N GLY A 76 2.57 3.22 -13.24
CA GLY A 76 1.89 4.52 -13.24
C GLY A 76 1.44 4.94 -14.65
N ARG A 77 2.36 4.93 -15.63
CA ARG A 77 2.04 5.30 -17.02
C ARG A 77 0.96 4.42 -17.65
N GLU A 78 0.98 3.11 -17.39
CA GLU A 78 -0.05 2.18 -17.85
C GLU A 78 -1.41 2.54 -17.25
N SER A 79 -1.45 2.77 -15.94
CA SER A 79 -2.67 3.18 -15.24
C SER A 79 -3.24 4.49 -15.78
N ASP A 80 -2.39 5.50 -16.03
CA ASP A 80 -2.79 6.78 -16.63
C ASP A 80 -3.30 6.62 -18.07
N ALA A 81 -2.78 5.64 -18.81
CA ALA A 81 -3.25 5.29 -20.15
C ALA A 81 -4.54 4.44 -20.15
N GLY A 82 -5.15 4.19 -18.99
CA GLY A 82 -6.34 3.36 -18.86
C GLY A 82 -6.07 1.86 -19.03
N ARG A 83 -4.81 1.44 -18.93
CA ARG A 83 -4.38 0.04 -19.00
C ARG A 83 -3.97 -0.43 -17.60
N PRO A 84 -4.79 -1.25 -16.92
CA PRO A 84 -4.49 -1.62 -15.54
C PRO A 84 -3.15 -2.38 -15.47
N GLY A 85 -2.13 -1.81 -14.83
CA GLY A 85 -0.79 -2.42 -14.75
C GLY A 85 -0.78 -3.82 -14.12
N ILE A 86 -1.78 -4.13 -13.29
CA ILE A 86 -2.00 -5.47 -12.73
C ILE A 86 -2.36 -6.53 -13.81
N LEU A 87 -2.97 -6.11 -14.91
CA LEU A 87 -3.33 -6.97 -16.04
C LEU A 87 -2.26 -6.96 -17.13
N GLU A 88 -1.67 -5.78 -17.41
CA GLU A 88 -0.65 -5.62 -18.44
C GLU A 88 0.68 -6.27 -18.06
N ARG A 89 1.04 -6.20 -16.77
CA ARG A 89 2.32 -6.66 -16.24
C ARG A 89 2.13 -7.43 -14.93
N PRO A 90 1.45 -8.58 -14.96
CA PRO A 90 1.18 -9.39 -13.76
C PRO A 90 2.46 -9.86 -13.06
N GLU A 91 3.57 -9.94 -13.79
CA GLU A 91 4.89 -10.28 -13.26
C GLU A 91 5.62 -9.13 -12.59
N SER A 92 5.12 -7.89 -12.68
CA SER A 92 5.75 -6.73 -12.02
C SER A 92 5.67 -6.84 -10.49
N GLY A 93 6.64 -6.26 -9.78
CA GLY A 93 6.67 -6.29 -8.31
C GLY A 93 5.40 -5.69 -7.70
N VAL A 94 4.89 -4.59 -8.26
CA VAL A 94 3.64 -3.95 -7.81
C VAL A 94 2.43 -4.87 -8.04
N ALA A 95 2.32 -5.51 -9.21
CA ALA A 95 1.21 -6.42 -9.48
C ALA A 95 1.19 -7.63 -8.53
N ARG A 96 2.35 -8.23 -8.26
CA ARG A 96 2.47 -9.36 -7.31
C ARG A 96 2.02 -8.95 -5.90
N GLU A 97 2.52 -7.82 -5.39
CA GLU A 97 2.13 -7.32 -4.06
C GLU A 97 0.63 -7.02 -3.97
N LEU A 98 0.01 -6.48 -5.04
CA LEU A 98 -1.43 -6.26 -5.11
C LEU A 98 -2.22 -7.57 -5.14
N HIS A 99 -1.76 -8.58 -5.88
CA HIS A 99 -2.38 -9.91 -5.89
C HIS A 99 -2.30 -10.61 -4.54
N ASP A 100 -1.16 -10.51 -3.85
CA ASP A 100 -0.96 -11.03 -2.50
C ASP A 100 -1.86 -10.32 -1.50
N LEU A 101 -1.93 -8.98 -1.56
CA LEU A 101 -2.84 -8.19 -0.74
C LEU A 101 -4.30 -8.61 -0.94
N ALA A 102 -4.74 -8.74 -2.20
CA ALA A 102 -6.09 -9.16 -2.52
C ALA A 102 -6.40 -10.55 -1.97
N SER A 103 -5.46 -11.49 -2.09
CA SER A 103 -5.61 -12.86 -1.58
C SER A 103 -5.69 -12.91 -0.06
N LYS A 104 -4.83 -12.15 0.65
CA LYS A 104 -4.87 -12.01 2.11
C LYS A 104 -6.19 -11.41 2.59
N LEU A 105 -6.65 -10.35 1.94
CA LEU A 105 -7.91 -9.68 2.29
C LEU A 105 -9.12 -10.58 2.08
N ARG A 106 -9.16 -11.33 0.96
CA ARG A 106 -10.23 -12.29 0.68
C ARG A 106 -10.33 -13.34 1.78
N ALA A 107 -9.22 -14.00 2.12
CA ALA A 107 -9.19 -15.01 3.17
C ALA A 107 -9.67 -14.45 4.54
N ARG A 108 -9.24 -13.23 4.89
CA ARG A 108 -9.64 -12.58 6.14
C ARG A 108 -11.14 -12.25 6.17
N LEU A 109 -11.69 -11.74 5.07
CA LEU A 109 -13.10 -11.37 4.97
C LEU A 109 -14.03 -12.59 4.91
N GLU A 110 -13.59 -13.68 4.29
CA GLU A 110 -14.33 -14.96 4.27
C GLU A 110 -14.32 -15.63 5.65
N GLY A 111 -13.18 -15.66 6.35
CA GLY A 111 -13.10 -16.19 7.71
C GLY A 111 -13.80 -15.36 8.79
N SER A 112 -14.13 -14.09 8.51
CA SER A 112 -14.89 -13.22 9.44
C SER A 112 -16.41 -13.32 9.26
N ARG A 113 -16.91 -14.15 8.33
CA ARG A 113 -18.34 -14.33 8.01
C ARG A 113 -18.99 -15.54 8.69
N THR A 114 -18.22 -16.29 9.48
CA THR A 114 -18.67 -17.36 10.40
C THR A 114 -18.55 -16.88 11.83
#